data_AF-A0A1B7IVX4-F1
#
_entry.id   AF-A0A1B7IVX4-F1
#
_cell.length_a   1.000
_cell.length_b   1.000
_cell.length_c   1.000
_cell.angle_alpha   90.00
_cell.angle_beta   90.00
_cell.angle_gamma   90.00
#
_symmetry.space_group_name_H-M   'P 1'
#
loop_
_entity.id
_entity.type
_entity.pdbx_description
1 polymer ?
#
loop_
_entity_poly.entity_id
_entity_poly.type
_entity_poly.pdbx_seq_one_letter_code
_entity_poly.pdbx_strand_id
1 'polypeptide(L)'
;MKKIIMITVMALGLSACAQQQPKTAPEDSKLKQAYSACINTAEGNPDKIQACQSVLNVLGQEKDHQEFAKKETVRTLDYQNCIQATRTGNDQAVKAKCDKIWQEIRANNK
;
A
#
# COMPACT_ATOMS: atom_id res chain seq x y z
N MET A 1 11.54 58.79 35.52
CA MET A 1 10.24 58.35 36.06
C MET A 1 9.09 59.15 35.43
N LYS A 2 8.31 58.52 34.55
CA LYS A 2 6.89 58.81 34.34
C LYS A 2 6.29 57.61 33.60
N LYS A 3 5.36 56.91 34.25
CA LYS A 3 4.67 55.73 33.75
C LYS A 3 3.52 56.20 32.86
N ILE A 4 3.45 55.73 31.62
CA ILE A 4 2.19 55.70 30.87
C ILE A 4 2.08 54.31 30.26
N ILE A 5 1.19 53.54 30.87
CA ILE A 5 0.73 52.25 30.40
C ILE A 5 -0.32 52.57 29.32
N MET A 6 -0.12 52.06 28.11
CA MET A 6 -1.17 51.89 27.11
C MET A 6 -1.19 50.41 26.75
N ILE A 7 -2.24 49.76 27.21
CA ILE A 7 -2.57 48.36 26.98
C ILE A 7 -3.07 48.27 25.54
N THR A 8 -2.31 47.62 24.67
CA THR A 8 -2.79 47.20 23.34
C THR A 8 -3.27 45.77 23.45
N VAL A 9 -4.56 45.60 23.73
CA VAL A 9 -5.28 44.35 23.44
C VAL A 9 -5.38 44.27 21.92
N MET A 10 -4.48 43.51 21.29
CA MET A 10 -4.79 42.93 20.00
C MET A 10 -5.11 41.48 20.26
N ALA A 11 -6.38 41.15 20.02
CA ALA A 11 -6.90 39.81 20.07
C ALA A 11 -5.90 38.88 19.37
N LEU A 12 -5.32 37.96 20.13
CA LEU A 12 -4.84 36.73 19.57
C LEU A 12 -6.08 36.10 18.96
N GLY A 13 -6.27 36.34 17.66
CA GLY A 13 -7.05 35.43 16.86
C GLY A 13 -6.49 34.07 17.24
N LEU A 14 -7.33 33.26 17.88
CA LEU A 14 -7.19 31.83 17.84
C LEU A 14 -7.24 31.51 16.34
N SER A 15 -6.12 31.70 15.63
CA SER A 15 -5.74 30.76 14.62
C SER A 15 -5.74 29.47 15.39
N ALA A 16 -6.91 28.83 15.38
CA ALA A 16 -7.05 27.43 15.63
C ALA A 16 -5.81 26.86 15.01
N CYS A 17 -4.93 26.33 15.86
CA CYS A 17 -3.85 25.56 15.36
C CYS A 17 -4.56 24.49 14.54
N ALA A 18 -4.62 24.70 13.23
CA ALA A 18 -4.19 23.69 12.30
C ALA A 18 -2.76 23.35 12.75
N GLN A 19 -2.66 22.68 13.90
CA GLN A 19 -1.85 21.50 14.00
C GLN A 19 -2.29 20.72 12.77
N GLN A 20 -1.56 20.95 11.70
CA GLN A 20 -1.15 19.91 10.80
C GLN A 20 -0.57 18.84 11.74
N GLN A 21 -1.45 18.07 12.37
CA GLN A 21 -1.15 16.70 12.71
C GLN A 21 -0.53 16.16 11.43
N PRO A 22 0.66 15.53 11.51
CA PRO A 22 1.20 14.85 10.35
C PRO A 22 0.12 13.86 9.93
N LYS A 23 -0.60 14.19 8.86
CA LYS A 23 -1.61 13.31 8.29
C LYS A 23 -0.84 12.07 7.83
N THR A 24 -1.19 10.94 8.43
CA THR A 24 -1.20 9.60 7.82
C THR A 24 0.11 8.88 7.48
N ALA A 25 1.30 9.49 7.54
CA ALA A 25 2.54 8.79 7.14
C ALA A 25 2.86 7.42 7.82
N PRO A 26 2.64 7.21 9.14
CA PRO A 26 3.02 5.95 9.79
C PRO A 26 2.08 4.77 9.47
N GLU A 27 0.76 5.01 9.49
CA GLU A 27 -0.25 3.95 9.29
C GLU A 27 -0.31 3.53 7.80
N ASP A 28 -0.18 4.51 6.90
CA ASP A 28 -0.08 4.30 5.45
C ASP A 28 1.10 3.40 5.07
N SER A 29 2.23 3.60 5.73
CA SER A 29 3.42 2.79 5.53
C SER A 29 3.24 1.37 6.08
N LYS A 30 2.57 1.22 7.23
CA LYS A 30 2.33 -0.09 7.86
C LYS A 30 1.44 -0.99 7.02
N LEU A 31 0.35 -0.48 6.43
CA LEU A 31 -0.55 -1.33 5.63
C LEU A 31 0.12 -1.80 4.33
N LYS A 32 0.90 -0.93 3.67
CA LYS A 32 1.72 -1.34 2.51
C LYS A 32 2.77 -2.37 2.89
N GLN A 33 3.47 -2.17 4.02
CA GLN A 33 4.41 -3.15 4.55
C GLN A 33 3.76 -4.49 4.91
N ALA A 34 2.55 -4.47 5.49
CA ALA A 34 1.79 -5.67 5.79
C ALA A 34 1.45 -6.45 4.51
N TYR A 35 1.05 -5.75 3.44
CA TYR A 35 0.87 -6.37 2.14
C TYR A 35 2.18 -6.96 1.61
N SER A 36 3.27 -6.17 1.61
CA SER A 36 4.57 -6.63 1.11
C SER A 36 5.10 -7.85 1.89
N ALA A 37 4.90 -7.90 3.21
CA ALA A 37 5.22 -9.07 4.02
C ALA A 37 4.34 -10.28 3.65
N CYS A 38 3.02 -10.07 3.52
CA CYS A 38 2.09 -11.13 3.11
C CYS A 38 2.50 -11.73 1.76
N ILE A 39 2.68 -10.89 0.74
CA ILE A 39 2.97 -11.39 -0.62
C ILE A 39 4.34 -12.07 -0.70
N ASN A 40 5.36 -11.57 0.02
CA ASN A 40 6.67 -12.22 0.03
C ASN A 40 6.65 -13.60 0.71
N THR A 41 5.86 -13.77 1.77
CA THR A 41 5.69 -15.06 2.48
C THR A 41 4.72 -16.02 1.77
N ALA A 42 4.00 -15.55 0.75
CA ALA A 42 3.12 -16.38 -0.04
C ALA A 42 3.88 -17.36 -0.95
N GLU A 43 5.15 -17.09 -1.29
CA GLU A 43 6.04 -18.00 -2.05
C GLU A 43 5.42 -18.54 -3.34
N GLY A 44 4.61 -17.74 -4.02
CA GLY A 44 3.95 -18.14 -5.26
C GLY A 44 2.77 -19.11 -5.08
N ASN A 45 2.38 -19.42 -3.84
CA ASN A 45 1.24 -20.28 -3.52
C ASN A 45 -0.08 -19.54 -3.81
N PRO A 46 -0.98 -20.06 -4.67
CA PRO A 46 -2.21 -19.38 -5.05
C PRO A 46 -3.13 -19.03 -3.86
N ASP A 47 -3.30 -19.94 -2.91
CA ASP A 47 -4.21 -19.74 -1.76
C ASP A 47 -3.68 -18.64 -0.83
N LYS A 48 -2.36 -18.62 -0.59
CA LYS A 48 -1.72 -17.56 0.20
C LYS A 48 -1.78 -16.20 -0.50
N ILE A 49 -1.58 -16.17 -1.82
CA ILE A 49 -1.71 -14.93 -2.61
C ILE A 49 -3.14 -14.40 -2.54
N GLN A 50 -4.13 -15.28 -2.65
CA GLN A 50 -5.54 -14.92 -2.50
C GLN A 50 -5.83 -14.35 -1.11
N ALA A 51 -5.22 -14.90 -0.05
CA ALA A 51 -5.37 -14.34 1.30
C ALA A 51 -4.82 -12.90 1.40
N CYS A 52 -3.69 -12.60 0.74
CA CYS A 52 -3.12 -11.24 0.71
C CYS A 52 -4.00 -10.20 0.00
N GLN A 53 -4.96 -10.65 -0.83
CA GLN A 53 -5.92 -9.75 -1.48
C GLN A 53 -6.78 -8.99 -0.48
N SER A 54 -7.04 -9.55 0.70
CA SER A 54 -7.77 -8.86 1.77
C SER A 54 -7.08 -7.55 2.21
N VAL A 55 -5.75 -7.54 2.26
CA VAL A 55 -4.96 -6.35 2.61
C VAL A 55 -5.05 -5.29 1.50
N LEU A 56 -4.98 -5.72 0.23
CA LEU A 56 -5.17 -4.83 -0.92
C LEU A 56 -6.57 -4.22 -0.97
N ASN A 57 -7.60 -4.98 -0.58
CA ASN A 57 -8.96 -4.48 -0.51
C ASN A 57 -9.12 -3.39 0.56
N VAL A 58 -8.43 -3.49 1.69
CA VAL A 58 -8.40 -2.45 2.72
C VAL A 58 -7.61 -1.23 2.21
N LEU A 59 -6.41 -1.43 1.67
CA LEU A 59 -5.61 -0.36 1.06
C LEU A 59 -6.39 0.38 -0.03
N GLY A 60 -7.16 -0.33 -0.85
CA GLY A 60 -7.94 0.25 -1.94
C GLY A 60 -9.10 1.16 -1.50
N GLN A 61 -9.50 1.11 -0.23
CA GLN A 61 -10.54 2.00 0.32
C GLN A 61 -10.01 3.41 0.58
N GLU A 62 -8.70 3.56 0.77
CA GLU A 62 -8.07 4.85 1.02
C GLU A 62 -7.56 5.45 -0.29
N LYS A 63 -7.94 6.71 -0.53
CA LYS A 63 -7.60 7.43 -1.77
C LYS A 63 -6.08 7.48 -2.03
N ASP A 64 -5.29 7.58 -0.96
CA ASP A 64 -3.83 7.70 -1.04
C ASP A 64 -3.13 6.36 -1.41
N HIS A 65 -3.83 5.24 -1.28
CA HIS A 65 -3.30 3.90 -1.58
C HIS A 65 -3.99 3.19 -2.74
N GLN A 66 -5.07 3.77 -3.27
CA GLN A 66 -5.88 3.16 -4.33
C GLN A 66 -5.05 2.75 -5.56
N GLU A 67 -4.12 3.60 -6.01
CA GLU A 67 -3.26 3.30 -7.16
C GLU A 67 -2.28 2.16 -6.89
N PHE A 68 -1.73 2.09 -5.67
CA PHE A 68 -0.89 0.98 -5.26
C PHE A 68 -1.71 -0.31 -5.23
N ALA A 69 -2.86 -0.29 -4.54
CA ALA A 69 -3.73 -1.45 -4.38
C ALA A 69 -4.21 -2.00 -5.73
N LYS A 70 -4.57 -1.13 -6.66
CA LYS A 70 -4.98 -1.50 -8.02
C LYS A 70 -3.85 -2.17 -8.79
N LYS A 71 -2.63 -1.60 -8.79
CA LYS A 71 -1.47 -2.17 -9.48
C LYS A 71 -1.11 -3.55 -8.93
N GLU A 72 -1.06 -3.68 -7.61
CA GLU A 72 -0.75 -4.96 -6.97
C GLU A 72 -1.84 -6.01 -7.21
N THR A 73 -3.12 -5.62 -7.21
CA THR A 73 -4.22 -6.53 -7.54
C THR A 73 -4.10 -7.08 -8.97
N VAL A 74 -3.74 -6.22 -9.93
CA VAL A 74 -3.53 -6.68 -11.31
C VAL A 74 -2.35 -7.64 -11.39
N ARG A 75 -1.23 -7.32 -10.75
CA ARG A 75 -0.03 -8.19 -10.75
C ARG A 75 -0.30 -9.56 -10.14
N THR A 76 -0.98 -9.61 -8.99
CA THR A 76 -1.34 -10.89 -8.33
C THR A 76 -2.36 -11.69 -9.15
N LEU A 77 -3.29 -11.02 -9.83
CA LEU A 77 -4.23 -11.67 -10.74
C LEU A 77 -3.53 -12.26 -11.97
N ASP A 78 -2.60 -11.52 -12.58
CA ASP A 78 -1.80 -11.99 -13.72
C ASP A 78 -1.01 -13.24 -13.36
N TYR A 79 -0.41 -13.27 -12.16
CA TYR A 79 0.30 -14.46 -11.68
C TYR A 79 -0.65 -15.66 -11.46
N GLN A 80 -1.81 -15.45 -10.83
CA GLN A 80 -2.80 -16.51 -10.62
C GLN A 80 -3.32 -17.09 -11.95
N ASN A 81 -3.63 -16.22 -12.91
CA ASN A 81 -4.04 -16.63 -14.25
C ASN A 81 -2.93 -17.43 -14.96
N CYS A 82 -1.67 -17.02 -14.78
CA CYS A 82 -0.52 -17.73 -15.34
C CYS A 82 -0.40 -19.15 -14.76
N ILE A 83 -0.46 -19.30 -13.43
CA ILE A 83 -0.38 -20.61 -12.76
C ILE A 83 -1.61 -21.47 -13.07
N GLN A 84 -2.77 -20.87 -13.32
CA GLN A 84 -3.93 -21.64 -13.78
C GLN A 84 -3.70 -22.16 -15.21
N ALA A 85 -3.10 -21.36 -16.09
CA ALA A 85 -2.79 -21.76 -17.46
C ALA A 85 -1.72 -22.87 -17.55
N THR A 86 -0.79 -22.97 -16.57
CA THR A 86 0.15 -24.10 -16.50
C THR A 86 -0.57 -25.43 -16.28
N ARG A 87 -1.78 -25.44 -15.72
CA ARG A 87 -2.57 -26.68 -15.53
C ARG A 87 -3.19 -27.19 -16.83
N THR A 88 -3.17 -26.39 -17.90
CA THR A 88 -3.88 -26.67 -19.15
C THR A 88 -2.98 -26.80 -20.38
N GLY A 89 -1.64 -26.72 -20.26
CA GLY A 89 -0.73 -26.86 -21.39
C GLY A 89 0.77 -26.75 -21.06
N ASN A 90 1.61 -27.14 -22.04
CA ASN A 90 3.09 -27.25 -22.02
C ASN A 90 3.82 -26.53 -20.87
N ASP A 91 3.91 -27.24 -19.75
CA ASP A 91 4.09 -26.70 -18.40
C ASP A 91 5.38 -25.88 -18.20
N GLN A 92 6.48 -26.25 -18.87
CA GLN A 92 7.80 -25.67 -18.56
C GLN A 92 7.97 -24.23 -19.07
N ALA A 93 7.53 -23.94 -20.29
CA ALA A 93 7.63 -22.58 -20.86
C ALA A 93 6.65 -21.61 -20.20
N VAL A 94 5.46 -22.10 -19.84
CA VAL A 94 4.46 -21.31 -19.11
C VAL A 94 4.93 -21.07 -17.68
N LYS A 95 5.48 -22.07 -16.99
CA LYS A 95 6.07 -21.90 -15.65
C LYS A 95 7.16 -20.83 -15.63
N ALA A 96 8.08 -20.84 -16.60
CA ALA A 96 9.14 -19.83 -16.68
C ALA A 96 8.59 -18.40 -16.85
N LYS A 97 7.44 -18.23 -17.51
CA LYS A 97 6.74 -16.93 -17.59
C LYS A 97 6.12 -16.56 -16.24
N CYS A 98 5.47 -17.50 -15.56
CA CYS A 98 4.88 -17.24 -14.24
C CYS A 98 5.95 -16.89 -13.19
N ASP A 99 7.10 -17.56 -13.23
CA ASP A 99 8.25 -17.27 -12.36
C ASP A 99 8.75 -15.82 -12.56
N LYS A 100 8.73 -15.29 -13.80
CA LYS A 100 9.08 -13.89 -14.07
C LYS A 100 8.07 -12.92 -13.47
N ILE A 101 6.77 -13.17 -13.64
CA ILE A 101 5.71 -12.34 -13.03
C ILE A 101 5.87 -12.35 -11.50
N TRP A 102 6.17 -13.52 -10.91
CA TRP A 102 6.42 -13.63 -9.48
C TRP A 102 7.62 -12.81 -9.02
N GLN A 103 8.73 -12.86 -9.77
CA GLN A 103 9.91 -12.05 -9.47
C GLN A 103 9.61 -10.54 -9.53
N GLU A 104 8.81 -10.10 -10.50
CA GLU A 104 8.38 -8.71 -10.60
C GLU A 104 7.53 -8.29 -9.40
N ILE A 105 6.56 -9.12 -8.99
CA ILE A 105 5.75 -8.86 -7.77
C ILE A 105 6.67 -8.64 -6.57
N ARG A 106 7.61 -9.56 -6.30
CA ARG A 106 8.52 -9.43 -5.16
C ARG A 106 9.47 -8.24 -5.28
N ALA A 107 9.95 -7.95 -6.49
CA ALA A 107 10.85 -6.81 -6.71
C ALA A 107 10.19 -5.47 -6.40
N ASN A 108 8.87 -5.38 -6.57
CA ASN A 108 8.08 -4.19 -6.24
C ASN A 108 7.62 -4.13 -4.78
N ASN A 109 7.79 -5.21 -4.02
CA ASN A 109 7.35 -5.34 -2.63
C ASN A 109 8.53 -5.66 -1.72
N LYS A 110 9.56 -4.81 -1.72
CA LYS A 110 10.74 -4.96 -0.85
C LYS A 110 10.60 -4.25 0.47
#